data_AF-A0A923VCF0-F1
#
_entry.id   AF-A0A923VCF0-F1
#
_cell.length_a   1.000
_cell.length_b   1.000
_cell.length_c   1.000
_cell.angle_alpha   90.00
_cell.angle_beta   90.00
_cell.angle_gamma   90.00
#
_symmetry.space_group_name_H-M   'P 1'
#
loop_
_entity.id
_entity.type
_entity.pdbx_description
1 polymer ?
#
loop_
_entity_poly.entity_id
_entity_poly.type
_entity_poly.pdbx_seq_one_letter_code
_entity_poly.pdbx_strand_id
1 'polypeptide(L)'
;MTYKEAAVLKENNIMLVGTVSDFMHHTIAYLLIAPDNIEVPDITTMYKQSLLDGSNETALQNLGFFNGSMNVYVIWEPANGQLEQMPLAVYLAAAKK
;
A
#
# COMPACT_ATOMS: atom_id res chain seq x y z
N MET A 1 9.12 8.74 4.63
CA MET A 1 10.26 7.89 5.09
C MET A 1 11.11 7.44 3.89
N THR A 2 12.32 6.92 4.07
CA THR A 2 13.10 6.30 2.97
C THR A 2 12.44 5.00 2.49
N TYR A 3 12.78 4.52 1.29
CA TYR A 3 12.29 3.23 0.80
C TYR A 3 12.63 2.07 1.75
N LYS A 4 13.87 2.05 2.28
CA LYS A 4 14.32 1.00 3.21
C LYS A 4 13.50 0.99 4.49
N GLU A 5 13.20 2.16 5.06
CA GLU A 5 12.33 2.28 6.23
C GLU A 5 10.90 1.83 5.94
N ALA A 6 10.35 2.22 4.78
CA ALA A 6 9.03 1.77 4.34
C ALA A 6 8.96 0.25 4.12
N ALA A 7 10.03 -0.35 3.57
CA ALA A 7 10.13 -1.80 3.39
C ALA A 7 10.14 -2.55 4.72
N VAL A 8 10.89 -2.06 5.71
CA VAL A 8 10.86 -2.63 7.08
C VAL A 8 9.47 -2.49 7.69
N LEU A 9 8.82 -1.32 7.55
CA LEU A 9 7.47 -1.11 8.06
C LEU A 9 6.45 -2.06 7.40
N LYS A 10 6.53 -2.22 6.07
CA LYS A 10 5.72 -3.16 5.30
C LYS A 10 5.92 -4.59 5.79
N GLU A 11 7.16 -5.04 5.93
CA GLU A 11 7.48 -6.40 6.37
C GLU A 11 6.94 -6.69 7.77
N ASN A 12 7.12 -5.75 8.70
CA ASN A 12 6.59 -5.87 10.06
C ASN A 12 5.05 -5.96 10.14
N ASN A 13 4.35 -5.61 9.06
CA ASN A 13 2.89 -5.63 8.98
C ASN A 13 2.38 -6.57 7.88
N ILE A 14 3.24 -7.39 7.27
CA ILE A 14 2.86 -8.25 6.13
C ILE A 14 1.75 -9.24 6.48
N MET A 15 1.68 -9.63 7.76
CA MET A 15 0.63 -10.48 8.33
C MET A 15 -0.80 -9.91 8.20
N LEU A 16 -0.95 -8.62 7.90
CA LEU A 16 -2.26 -8.02 7.59
C LEU A 16 -2.80 -8.48 6.24
N VAL A 17 -1.93 -8.78 5.28
CA VAL A 17 -2.35 -9.21 3.94
C VAL A 17 -3.09 -10.54 4.03
N GLY A 18 -4.29 -10.60 3.43
CA GLY A 18 -5.19 -11.75 3.50
C GLY A 18 -6.11 -11.77 4.73
N THR A 19 -5.96 -10.83 5.67
CA THR A 19 -6.87 -10.72 6.82
C THR A 19 -8.07 -9.83 6.50
N VAL A 20 -9.23 -10.16 7.08
CA VAL A 20 -10.40 -9.29 7.06
C VAL A 20 -10.20 -8.20 8.10
N SER A 21 -10.24 -6.95 7.68
CA SER A 21 -10.17 -5.81 8.60
C SER A 21 -11.44 -5.72 9.44
N ASP A 22 -11.29 -5.61 10.76
CA ASP A 22 -12.42 -5.38 11.67
C ASP A 22 -13.06 -4.00 11.48
N PHE A 23 -12.29 -3.02 10.98
CA PHE A 23 -12.75 -1.66 10.74
C PHE A 23 -13.36 -1.48 9.35
N MET A 24 -12.71 -2.02 8.31
CA MET A 24 -13.17 -1.85 6.92
C MET A 24 -14.16 -2.95 6.50
N HIS A 25 -14.23 -4.05 7.24
CA HIS A 25 -15.00 -5.26 6.90
C HIS A 25 -14.62 -5.85 5.53
N HIS A 26 -13.39 -5.60 5.08
CA HIS A 26 -12.85 -6.05 3.80
C HIS A 26 -11.50 -6.72 3.99
N THR A 27 -11.18 -7.66 3.09
CA THR A 27 -9.89 -8.34 3.06
C THR A 27 -8.81 -7.39 2.56
N ILE A 28 -7.72 -7.28 3.31
CA ILE A 28 -6.53 -6.54 2.88
C ILE A 28 -5.85 -7.33 1.77
N ALA A 29 -5.74 -6.73 0.59
CA ALA A 29 -5.16 -7.35 -0.59
C ALA A 29 -3.64 -7.17 -0.64
N TYR A 30 -3.15 -6.00 -0.25
CA TYR A 30 -1.73 -5.66 -0.44
C TYR A 30 -1.26 -4.53 0.49
N LEU A 31 0.04 -4.51 0.77
CA LEU A 31 0.72 -3.36 1.36
C LEU A 31 1.65 -2.73 0.30
N LEU A 32 1.32 -1.53 -0.15
CA LEU A 32 2.02 -0.83 -1.21
C LEU A 32 2.92 0.27 -0.63
N ILE A 33 4.19 0.29 -1.03
CA ILE A 33 5.10 1.41 -0.81
C ILE A 33 4.92 2.38 -1.97
N ALA A 34 4.61 3.64 -1.67
CA ALA A 34 4.43 4.70 -2.66
C ALA A 34 4.84 6.06 -2.08
N PRO A 35 5.09 7.10 -2.88
CA PRO A 35 5.38 8.45 -2.38
C PRO A 35 4.32 8.98 -1.41
N ASP A 36 4.72 9.82 -0.44
CA ASP A 36 3.83 10.39 0.58
C ASP A 36 2.71 11.28 -0.01
N ASN A 37 2.94 11.88 -1.19
CA ASN A 37 2.02 12.83 -1.84
C ASN A 37 1.49 12.31 -3.20
N ILE A 38 1.37 11.00 -3.36
CA ILE A 38 0.89 10.39 -4.60
C ILE A 38 -0.64 10.53 -4.73
N GLU A 39 -1.15 10.79 -5.94
CA GLU A 39 -2.59 10.84 -6.20
C GLU A 39 -3.18 9.42 -6.24
N VAL A 40 -4.48 9.28 -5.92
CA VAL A 40 -5.16 7.97 -5.89
C VAL A 40 -5.06 7.19 -7.22
N PRO A 41 -5.23 7.82 -8.41
CA PRO A 41 -5.05 7.11 -9.69
C PRO A 41 -3.64 6.53 -9.86
N ASP A 42 -2.63 7.22 -9.34
CA ASP A 42 -1.23 6.80 -9.42
C ASP A 42 -0.93 5.63 -8.46
N ILE A 43 -1.57 5.59 -7.28
CA ILE A 43 -1.51 4.42 -6.38
C ILE A 43 -2.07 3.17 -7.07
N THR A 44 -3.20 3.30 -7.75
CA THR A 44 -3.83 2.18 -8.48
C THR A 44 -2.92 1.67 -9.60
N THR A 45 -2.31 2.60 -10.34
CA THR A 45 -1.35 2.28 -11.41
C THR A 45 -0.12 1.58 -10.85
N MET A 46 0.43 2.09 -9.75
CA MET A 46 1.60 1.51 -9.08
C MET A 46 1.31 0.13 -8.50
N TYR A 47 0.13 -0.07 -7.90
CA TYR A 47 -0.30 -1.38 -7.42
C TYR A 47 -0.32 -2.40 -8.58
N LYS A 48 -0.98 -2.07 -9.70
CA LYS A 48 -1.03 -2.93 -10.88
C LYS A 48 0.37 -3.22 -11.44
N GLN A 49 1.21 -2.19 -11.54
CA GLN A 49 2.59 -2.34 -12.00
C GLN A 49 3.41 -3.23 -11.06
N SER A 50 3.23 -3.12 -9.74
CA SER A 50 3.94 -3.95 -8.76
C SER A 50 3.58 -5.43 -8.86
N LEU A 51 2.34 -5.76 -9.24
CA LEU A 51 1.92 -7.13 -9.50
C LEU A 51 2.53 -7.67 -10.80
N LEU A 52 2.63 -6.83 -11.83
CA LEU A 52 3.24 -7.19 -13.12
C LEU A 52 4.75 -7.39 -13.00
N ASP A 53 5.43 -6.50 -12.29
CA ASP A 53 6.88 -6.54 -12.10
C ASP A 53 7.31 -7.55 -11.02
N GLY A 54 6.37 -8.07 -10.22
CA GLY A 54 6.61 -8.93 -9.08
C GLY A 54 7.34 -8.24 -7.91
N SER A 55 7.56 -6.93 -8.01
CA SER A 55 8.28 -6.13 -7.01
C SER A 55 7.74 -4.70 -6.97
N ASN A 56 7.47 -4.22 -5.76
CA ASN A 56 7.08 -2.84 -5.52
C ASN A 56 8.23 -1.86 -5.82
N GLU A 57 9.48 -2.29 -5.61
CA GLU A 57 10.67 -1.49 -5.89
C GLU A 57 10.84 -1.24 -7.39
N THR A 58 10.74 -2.31 -8.17
CA THR A 58 10.86 -2.26 -9.63
C THR A 58 9.77 -1.38 -10.22
N ALA A 59 8.53 -1.51 -9.72
CA ALA A 59 7.43 -0.65 -10.15
C ALA A 59 7.69 0.84 -9.86
N LEU A 60 8.21 1.17 -8.66
CA LEU A 60 8.58 2.54 -8.31
C LEU A 60 9.67 3.09 -9.25
N GLN A 61 10.67 2.28 -9.59
CA GLN A 61 11.75 2.68 -10.49
C GLN A 61 11.23 2.89 -11.92
N ASN A 62 10.41 1.95 -12.43
CA ASN A 62 9.82 2.00 -13.77
C ASN A 62 8.92 3.22 -13.96
N LEU A 63 8.16 3.58 -12.92
CA LEU A 63 7.27 4.74 -12.94
C LEU A 63 7.98 6.07 -12.61
N GLY A 64 9.28 6.04 -12.28
CA GLY A 64 10.04 7.24 -11.93
C GLY A 64 9.68 7.83 -10.55
N PHE A 65 9.02 7.04 -9.69
CA PHE A 65 8.59 7.42 -8.34
C PHE A 65 9.56 7.00 -7.23
N PHE A 66 10.68 6.35 -7.56
CA PHE A 66 11.67 5.89 -6.59
C PHE A 66 12.47 7.03 -5.91
N ASN A 67 12.05 8.28 -6.07
CA ASN A 67 12.71 9.46 -5.53
C ASN A 67 11.81 10.17 -4.50
N GLY A 68 12.33 10.34 -3.29
CA GLY A 68 11.69 11.15 -2.25
C GLY A 68 11.15 10.36 -1.07
N SER A 69 10.20 10.97 -0.36
CA SER A 69 9.62 10.41 0.85
C SER A 69 8.50 9.43 0.51
N MET A 70 8.63 8.22 1.03
CA MET A 70 7.72 7.09 0.86
C MET A 70 6.78 6.94 2.06
N ASN A 71 5.64 6.32 1.81
CA ASN A 71 4.69 5.80 2.78
C ASN A 71 4.39 4.32 2.49
N VAL A 72 3.71 3.67 3.44
CA VAL A 72 3.07 2.37 3.21
C VAL A 72 1.56 2.58 3.20
N TYR A 73 0.89 2.04 2.19
CA TYR A 73 -0.54 2.08 1.98
C TYR A 73 -1.12 0.69 2.09
N VAL A 74 -2.26 0.58 2.78
CA VAL A 74 -3.10 -0.62 2.81
C VAL A 74 -4.02 -0.54 1.61
N ILE A 75 -4.03 -1.60 0.78
CA ILE A 75 -4.89 -1.70 -0.40
C ILE A 75 -5.93 -2.80 -0.15
N TRP A 76 -7.19 -2.52 -0.46
CA TRP A 76 -8.28 -3.49 -0.43
C TRP A 76 -9.23 -3.26 -1.60
N GLU A 77 -10.03 -4.29 -1.90
CA GLU A 77 -11.08 -4.21 -2.92
C GLU A 77 -12.43 -4.45 -2.23
N PRO A 78 -13.28 -3.41 -2.10
CA PRO A 78 -14.66 -3.54 -1.68
C PRO A 78 -15.51 -4.25 -2.74
N ALA A 79 -16.74 -4.61 -2.38
CA ALA A 79 -17.69 -5.25 -3.29
C ALA A 79 -18.06 -4.41 -4.54
N ASN A 80 -17.73 -3.12 -4.56
CA ASN A 80 -17.92 -2.22 -5.70
C ASN A 80 -16.86 -2.37 -6.80
N GLY A 81 -15.82 -3.19 -6.58
CA GLY A 81 -14.72 -3.42 -7.53
C GLY A 81 -13.77 -2.23 -7.71
N GLN A 82 -13.86 -1.19 -6.87
CA GLN A 82 -12.92 -0.08 -6.88
C GLN A 82 -11.86 -0.29 -5.83
N LEU A 83 -10.59 -0.38 -6.24
CA LEU A 83 -9.48 -0.43 -5.29
C LEU A 83 -9.50 0.80 -4.39
N GLU A 84 -9.60 0.56 -3.10
CA GLU A 84 -9.49 1.57 -2.08
C GLU A 84 -8.15 1.44 -1.36
N GLN A 85 -7.71 2.56 -0.79
CA GLN A 85 -6.41 2.67 -0.17
C GLN A 85 -6.41 3.65 0.99
N MET A 86 -5.54 3.42 1.97
CA MET A 86 -5.23 4.41 3.00
C MET A 86 -3.82 4.21 3.56
N PRO A 87 -3.20 5.25 4.13
CA PRO A 87 -1.92 5.09 4.80
C PRO A 87 -2.00 4.05 5.92
N LEU A 88 -1.01 3.16 6.01
CA LEU A 88 -0.91 2.13 7.04
C LEU A 88 -0.94 2.71 8.44
N ALA A 89 -0.32 3.88 8.64
CA ALA A 89 -0.37 4.57 9.93
C ALA A 89 -1.81 4.94 10.35
N VAL A 90 -2.65 5.35 9.39
CA VAL A 90 -4.07 5.65 9.62
C VAL A 90 -4.84 4.36 9.90
N TYR A 91 -4.60 3.32 9.11
CA TYR A 91 -5.20 2.00 9.32
C TYR A 91 -4.92 1.45 10.73
N LEU A 92 -3.65 1.44 11.15
CA LEU A 92 -3.24 0.95 12.47
C LEU A 92 -3.80 1.81 13.62
N ALA A 93 -4.02 3.10 13.40
CA ALA A 93 -4.67 3.96 14.37
C ALA A 93 -6.18 3.70 14.48
N ALA A 94 -6.84 3.33 13.37
CA ALA A 94 -8.25 2.98 13.35
C ALA A 94 -8.51 1.58 13.94
N ALA A 95 -7.66 0.60 13.64
CA ALA A 95 -7.82 -0.80 14.10
C ALA A 95 -7.56 -1.01 15.61
N LYS A 96 -7.01 -0.01 16.31
CA LYS A 96 -6.77 -0.07 17.77
C LYS A 96 -7.95 0.44 18.61
N LYS A 97 -9.03 0.91 17.98
CA LYS A 97 -10.24 1.40 18.65
C LYS A 97 -11.35 0.36 18.58
#